data_AF-A0A7V9FFV1-F1
#
_entry.id   AF-A0A7V9FFV1-F1
#
_cell.length_a   1.000
_cell.length_b   1.000
_cell.length_c   1.000
_cell.angle_alpha   90.00
_cell.angle_beta   90.00
_cell.angle_gamma   90.00
#
_symmetry.space_group_name_H-M   'P 1'
#
loop_
_entity.id
_entity.type
_entity.pdbx_description
1 polymer ?
#
loop_
_entity_poly.entity_id
_entity_poly.type
_entity_poly.pdbx_seq_one_letter_code
_entity_poly.pdbx_strand_id
1 'polypeptide(L)'
;MALKLSSRQQAQLAFLQTLPPKFQRMHGIIEEMGALRADEAVVRGFARQLDELKANAASLSLTGLADTAGIMGTMARRGGGLQMKVRGLRELFGSLKINHEAAIRSASTPESSDA
;
A
#
# COMPACT_ATOMS: atom_id res chain seq x y z
N MET A 1 10.37 11.78 -30.72
CA MET A 1 10.91 12.26 -29.43
C MET A 1 10.40 11.32 -28.35
N ALA A 2 11.25 10.82 -27.46
CA ALA A 2 10.77 10.11 -26.27
C ALA A 2 10.01 11.11 -25.39
N LEU A 3 8.72 10.86 -25.16
CA LEU A 3 7.90 11.70 -24.28
C LEU A 3 8.51 11.65 -22.87
N LYS A 4 8.82 12.81 -22.30
CA LYS A 4 9.37 12.91 -20.95
C LYS A 4 8.24 12.77 -19.93
N LEU A 5 8.50 12.05 -18.84
CA LEU A 5 7.55 11.93 -17.74
C LEU A 5 7.26 13.30 -17.12
N SER A 6 5.99 13.57 -16.80
CA SER A 6 5.59 14.78 -16.11
C SER A 6 6.18 14.83 -14.68
N SER A 7 6.29 16.02 -14.09
CA SER A 7 6.79 16.16 -12.70
C SER A 7 5.96 15.35 -11.70
N ARG A 8 4.66 15.21 -11.97
CA ARG A 8 3.75 14.38 -11.17
C ARG A 8 4.08 12.89 -11.29
N GLN A 9 4.29 12.40 -12.51
CA GLN A 9 4.69 11.02 -12.77
C GLN A 9 6.03 10.69 -12.12
N GLN A 10 6.99 11.62 -12.17
CA GLN A 10 8.28 11.48 -11.50
C GLN A 10 8.12 11.37 -9.97
N ALA A 11 7.29 12.24 -9.35
CA ALA A 11 7.01 12.17 -7.92
C ALA A 11 6.30 10.87 -7.52
N GLN A 12 5.34 10.41 -8.32
CA GLN A 12 4.67 9.12 -8.13
C GLN A 12 5.66 7.97 -8.18
N LEU A 13 6.52 7.90 -9.20
CA LEU A 13 7.54 6.86 -9.32
C LEU A 13 8.52 6.87 -8.14
N ALA A 14 9.01 8.04 -7.75
CA ALA A 14 9.94 8.17 -6.62
C ALA A 14 9.32 7.60 -5.35
N PHE A 15 8.06 7.91 -5.07
CA PHE A 15 7.34 7.33 -3.93
C PHE A 15 7.15 5.83 -4.07
N LEU A 16 6.64 5.36 -5.21
CA LEU A 16 6.35 3.96 -5.47
C LEU A 16 7.60 3.08 -5.31
N GLN A 17 8.76 3.54 -5.76
CA GLN A 17 10.03 2.83 -5.61
C GLN A 17 10.46 2.61 -4.15
N THR A 18 9.92 3.37 -3.20
CA THR A 18 10.18 3.16 -1.76
C THR A 18 9.33 2.07 -1.12
N LEU A 19 8.29 1.58 -1.81
CA LEU A 19 7.29 0.68 -1.24
C LEU A 19 7.70 -0.79 -1.12
N PRO A 20 8.50 -1.40 -2.02
CA PRO A 20 8.85 -2.82 -1.91
C PRO A 20 9.40 -3.28 -0.54
N PRO A 21 10.38 -2.57 0.09
CA PRO A 21 10.84 -2.97 1.42
C PRO A 21 9.77 -2.76 2.50
N LYS A 22 8.85 -1.80 2.33
CA LYS A 22 7.71 -1.61 3.25
C LYS A 22 6.74 -2.78 3.13
N PHE A 23 6.47 -3.26 1.93
CA PHE A 23 5.60 -4.42 1.70
C PHE A 23 6.14 -5.69 2.34
N GLN A 24 7.45 -5.93 2.27
CA GLN A 24 8.07 -7.06 2.96
C GLN A 24 7.82 -7.02 4.48
N ARG A 25 7.98 -5.84 5.10
CA ARG A 25 7.70 -5.65 6.54
C ARG A 25 6.22 -5.86 6.86
N MET A 26 5.32 -5.28 6.05
CA MET A 26 3.87 -5.46 6.23
C MET A 26 3.46 -6.93 6.16
N HIS A 27 3.99 -7.67 5.19
CA HIS A 27 3.77 -9.11 5.09
C HIS A 27 4.27 -9.84 6.34
N GLY A 28 5.49 -9.54 6.79
CA GLY A 28 6.05 -10.12 8.02
C GLY A 28 5.14 -9.94 9.23
N ILE A 29 4.61 -8.73 9.43
CA ILE A 29 3.69 -8.44 10.54
C ILE A 29 2.38 -9.24 10.40
N ILE A 30 1.81 -9.34 9.19
CA ILE A 30 0.59 -10.15 8.96
C ILE A 30 0.83 -11.61 9.32
N GLU A 31 2.01 -12.16 8.99
CA GLU A 31 2.38 -13.53 9.32
C GLU A 31 2.65 -13.72 10.83
N GLU A 32 3.26 -12.73 11.50
CA GLU A 32 3.41 -12.72 12.96
C GLU A 32 2.06 -12.70 13.68
N MET A 33 1.09 -11.92 13.17
CA MET A 33 -0.28 -11.92 13.68
C MET A 33 -0.93 -13.30 13.52
N GLY A 34 -0.77 -13.94 12.35
CA GLY A 34 -1.29 -15.29 12.10
C GLY A 34 -0.67 -16.35 13.02
N ALA A 35 0.60 -16.18 13.38
CA ALA A 35 1.35 -17.06 14.28
C ALA A 35 1.19 -16.74 15.77
N LEU A 36 0.31 -15.80 16.15
CA LEU A 36 0.13 -15.34 17.54
C LEU A 36 1.41 -14.76 18.17
N ARG A 37 2.30 -14.20 17.35
CA ARG A 37 3.58 -13.58 17.77
C ARG A 37 3.57 -12.06 17.73
N ALA A 38 2.54 -11.45 17.15
CA ALA A 38 2.38 -10.00 17.15
C ALA A 38 1.66 -9.53 18.41
N ASP A 39 2.33 -8.69 19.19
CA ASP A 39 1.70 -8.00 20.31
C ASP A 39 0.85 -6.79 19.87
N GLU A 40 0.14 -6.19 20.81
CA GLU A 40 -0.72 -5.04 20.53
C GLU A 40 0.07 -3.80 20.06
N ALA A 41 1.33 -3.66 20.46
CA ALA A 41 2.17 -2.55 20.03
C ALA A 41 2.54 -2.71 18.55
N VAL A 42 2.86 -3.93 18.10
CA VAL A 42 3.10 -4.29 16.71
C VAL A 42 1.86 -4.02 15.85
N VAL A 43 0.68 -4.47 16.29
CA VAL A 43 -0.57 -4.25 15.54
C VAL A 43 -0.91 -2.75 15.43
N ARG A 44 -0.73 -1.98 16.51
CA ARG A 44 -0.92 -0.51 16.47
C ARG A 44 0.13 0.20 15.61
N GLY A 45 1.37 -0.29 15.59
CA GLY A 45 2.42 0.20 14.69
C GLY A 45 2.06 -0.05 13.23
N PHE A 46 1.59 -1.25 12.91
CA PHE A 46 1.14 -1.62 11.57
C PHE A 46 -0.04 -0.77 11.08
N ALA A 47 -1.03 -0.54 11.94
CA ALA A 47 -2.16 0.33 11.60
C ALA A 47 -1.72 1.76 11.27
N ARG A 48 -0.77 2.32 12.03
CA ARG A 48 -0.18 3.65 11.75
C ARG A 48 0.58 3.66 10.42
N GLN A 49 1.37 2.63 10.13
CA GLN A 49 2.08 2.50 8.86
C GLN A 49 1.12 2.46 7.65
N LEU A 50 -0.06 1.84 7.80
CA LEU A 50 -1.10 1.82 6.78
C LEU A 50 -1.75 3.19 6.59
N ASP A 51 -1.97 3.95 7.67
CA ASP A 51 -2.49 5.32 7.59
C ASP A 51 -1.50 6.27 6.91
N GLU A 52 -0.20 6.14 7.20
CA GLU A 52 0.87 6.87 6.52
C GLU A 52 0.95 6.51 5.03
N LEU A 53 0.85 5.23 4.69
CA LEU A 53 0.81 4.78 3.30
C LEU A 53 -0.40 5.39 2.58
N LYS A 54 -1.58 5.35 3.20
CA LYS A 54 -2.80 5.95 2.66
C LYS A 54 -2.61 7.45 2.39
N ALA A 55 -2.12 8.20 3.37
CA ALA A 55 -1.96 9.65 3.26
C ALA A 55 -1.00 10.03 2.12
N ASN A 56 0.16 9.36 2.03
CA ASN A 56 1.14 9.61 0.98
C ASN A 56 0.64 9.18 -0.41
N ALA A 57 -0.10 8.07 -0.50
CA ALA A 57 -0.70 7.64 -1.75
C ALA A 57 -1.79 8.62 -2.21
N ALA A 58 -2.64 9.10 -1.29
CA ALA A 58 -3.71 10.05 -1.58
C ALA A 58 -3.16 11.40 -2.06
N SER A 59 -2.09 11.93 -1.46
CA SER A 59 -1.47 13.19 -1.88
C SER A 59 -0.89 13.15 -3.29
N LEU A 60 -0.55 11.95 -3.78
CA LEU A 60 -0.08 11.69 -5.14
C LEU A 60 -1.19 11.19 -6.09
N SER A 61 -2.44 11.18 -5.61
CA SER A 61 -3.63 10.62 -6.27
C SER A 61 -3.45 9.18 -6.77
N LEU A 62 -2.74 8.37 -6.01
CA LEU A 62 -2.61 6.93 -6.23
C LEU A 62 -3.80 6.22 -5.58
N THR A 63 -5.01 6.47 -6.09
CA THR A 63 -6.29 6.13 -5.45
C THR A 63 -6.39 4.65 -5.05
N GLY A 64 -6.04 3.72 -5.95
CA GLY A 64 -6.09 2.28 -5.65
C GLY A 64 -5.21 1.88 -4.46
N LEU A 65 -4.03 2.49 -4.32
CA LEU A 65 -3.16 2.27 -3.17
C LEU A 65 -3.74 2.91 -1.89
N ALA A 66 -4.23 4.14 -1.98
CA ALA A 66 -4.79 4.86 -0.85
C ALA A 66 -6.01 4.13 -0.26
N ASP A 67 -6.93 3.69 -1.11
CA ASP A 67 -8.14 3.00 -0.70
C ASP A 67 -7.82 1.64 -0.08
N THR A 68 -6.97 0.85 -0.74
CA THR A 68 -6.58 -0.47 -0.22
C THR A 68 -5.88 -0.34 1.12
N ALA A 69 -4.94 0.60 1.27
CA ALA A 69 -4.27 0.86 2.54
C ALA A 69 -5.25 1.30 3.64
N GLY A 70 -6.25 2.12 3.29
CA GLY A 70 -7.30 2.54 4.22
C GLY A 70 -8.20 1.40 4.71
N ILE A 71 -8.57 0.47 3.82
CA ILE A 71 -9.34 -0.72 4.18
C ILE A 71 -8.49 -1.64 5.07
N MET A 72 -7.21 -1.85 4.73
CA MET A 72 -6.28 -2.61 5.57
C MET A 72 -6.15 -1.99 6.97
N GLY A 73 -6.01 -0.66 7.07
CA GLY A 73 -5.90 0.03 8.36
C GLY A 73 -7.14 -0.17 9.23
N THR A 74 -8.32 -0.10 8.61
CA THR A 74 -9.59 -0.41 9.27
C THR A 74 -9.65 -1.87 9.74
N MET A 75 -9.21 -2.83 8.91
CA MET A 75 -9.16 -4.25 9.25
C MET A 75 -8.21 -4.54 10.42
N ALA A 76 -7.02 -3.92 10.43
CA ALA A 76 -6.04 -4.07 11.48
C ALA A 76 -6.60 -3.64 12.85
N ARG A 77 -7.35 -2.51 12.88
CA ARG A 77 -7.93 -1.93 14.09
C ARG A 77 -9.21 -2.60 14.58
N ARG A 78 -10.01 -3.19 13.68
CA ARG A 78 -11.31 -3.77 14.04
C ARG A 78 -11.16 -4.88 15.09
N GLY A 79 -12.09 -4.90 16.05
CA GLY A 79 -12.32 -6.06 16.93
C GLY A 79 -12.99 -7.20 16.15
N GLY A 80 -12.66 -8.45 16.50
CA GLY A 80 -13.17 -9.65 15.82
C GLY A 80 -12.18 -10.81 15.89
N GLY A 81 -12.54 -11.95 15.28
CA GLY A 81 -11.70 -13.15 15.26
C GLY A 81 -10.37 -12.91 14.53
N LEU A 82 -9.25 -13.17 15.22
CA LEU A 82 -7.91 -12.92 14.68
C LEU A 82 -7.65 -13.64 13.36
N GLN A 83 -8.12 -14.88 13.21
CA GLN A 83 -7.94 -15.65 11.97
C GLN A 83 -8.66 -15.02 10.78
N MET A 84 -9.87 -14.50 10.97
CA MET A 84 -10.59 -13.75 9.94
C MET A 84 -9.85 -12.47 9.57
N LYS A 85 -9.33 -11.74 10.57
CA LYS A 85 -8.54 -10.53 10.36
C LYS A 85 -7.28 -10.82 9.52
N VAL A 86 -6.51 -11.83 9.90
CA VAL A 86 -5.27 -12.21 9.18
C VAL A 86 -5.59 -12.63 7.75
N ARG A 87 -6.64 -13.43 7.53
CA ARG A 87 -7.09 -13.80 6.18
C ARG A 87 -7.42 -12.57 5.34
N GLY A 88 -8.24 -11.65 5.87
CA GLY A 88 -8.61 -10.42 5.16
C GLY A 88 -7.40 -9.53 4.88
N LEU A 89 -6.45 -9.41 5.81
CA LEU A 89 -5.22 -8.65 5.61
C LEU A 89 -4.33 -9.26 4.52
N ARG A 90 -4.23 -10.60 4.42
CA ARG A 90 -3.50 -11.28 3.34
C ARG A 90 -4.12 -11.02 1.97
N GLU A 91 -5.46 -11.13 1.88
CA GLU A 91 -6.20 -10.85 0.64
C GLU A 91 -5.99 -9.39 0.20
N LEU A 92 -6.18 -8.44 1.10
CA LEU A 92 -5.97 -7.01 0.82
C LEU A 92 -4.50 -6.68 0.49
N PHE A 93 -3.54 -7.35 1.13
CA PHE A 93 -2.13 -7.19 0.80
C PHE A 93 -1.82 -7.68 -0.62
N GLY A 94 -2.51 -8.74 -1.08
CA GLY A 94 -2.51 -9.13 -2.49
C GLY A 94 -2.97 -8.00 -3.40
N SER A 95 -4.13 -7.41 -3.11
CA SER A 95 -4.67 -6.26 -3.85
C SER A 95 -3.75 -5.05 -3.83
N LEU A 96 -3.07 -4.79 -2.70
CA LEU A 96 -2.14 -3.66 -2.56
C LEU A 96 -0.96 -3.79 -3.52
N LYS A 97 -0.42 -5.01 -3.68
CA LYS A 97 0.66 -5.29 -4.65
C LYS A 97 0.20 -5.11 -6.10
N ILE A 98 -1.00 -5.60 -6.43
CA ILE A 98 -1.59 -5.42 -7.77
C ILE A 98 -1.76 -3.93 -8.08
N ASN A 99 -2.29 -3.15 -7.14
CA ASN A 99 -2.45 -1.71 -7.28
C ASN A 99 -1.10 -0.97 -7.39
N HIS A 100 -0.07 -1.45 -6.70
CA HIS A 100 1.28 -0.92 -6.83
C HIS A 100 1.86 -1.15 -8.24
N GLU A 101 1.75 -2.37 -8.79
CA GLU A 101 2.22 -2.69 -10.13
C GLU A 101 1.47 -1.89 -11.21
N ALA A 102 0.15 -1.74 -11.05
CA ALA A 102 -0.65 -0.88 -11.92
C ALA A 102 -0.19 0.59 -11.85
N ALA A 103 0.08 1.09 -10.64
CA ALA A 103 0.57 2.45 -10.43
C ALA A 103 1.95 2.68 -11.04
N ILE A 104 2.88 1.72 -10.90
CA ILE A 104 4.21 1.79 -11.55
C ILE A 104 4.05 1.86 -13.06
N ARG A 105 3.24 0.98 -13.67
CA ARG A 105 3.00 0.99 -15.12
C ARG A 105 2.46 2.34 -15.58
N SER A 106 1.43 2.85 -14.90
CA SER A 106 0.82 4.15 -15.22
C SER A 106 1.82 5.31 -15.10
N ALA A 107 2.53 5.41 -13.97
CA ALA A 107 3.48 6.50 -13.73
C ALA A 107 4.75 6.41 -14.59
N SER A 108 5.10 5.23 -15.10
CA SER A 108 6.23 5.03 -16.02
C SER A 108 5.88 5.21 -17.49
N THR A 109 4.60 5.36 -17.83
CA THR A 109 4.13 5.57 -19.20
C THR A 109 3.90 7.06 -19.41
N PRO A 110 4.69 7.76 -20.24
CA PRO A 110 4.47 9.19 -20.49
C PRO A 110 3.04 9.44 -20.96
N GLU A 111 2.38 10.44 -20.39
CA GLU A 111 1.09 10.89 -20.91
C GLU A 111 1.28 11.35 -22.37
N SER A 112 0.42 10.86 -23.27
CA SER A 112 0.41 11.33 -24.65
C SER A 112 0.18 12.83 -24.63
N SER A 113 1.15 13.59 -25.15
CA SER A 113 1.01 15.03 -25.38
C SER A 113 0.09 15.26 -26.57
N ASP A 114 -1.18 14.89 -26.46
CA ASP A 114 -2.22 15.33 -27.40
C ASP A 114 -3.03 16.43 -26.73
N ALA A 115 -2.99 17.58 -27.39
CA ALA A 115 -3.70 18.82 -27.09
C ALA A 115 -5.22 18.70 -27.30
#